data_AF-A0A1Y1MMT9-F1
#
_entry.id   AF-A0A1Y1MMT9-F1
#
_cell.length_a   1.000
_cell.length_b   1.000
_cell.length_c   1.000
_cell.angle_alpha   90.00
_cell.angle_beta   90.00
_cell.angle_gamma   90.00
#
_symmetry.space_group_name_H-M   'P 1'
#
loop_
_entity.id
_entity.type
_entity.pdbx_description
1 polymer ?
#
loop_
_entity_poly.entity_id
_entity_poly.type
_entity_poly.pdbx_seq_one_letter_code
_entity_poly.pdbx_strand_id
1 'polypeptide(L)'
;SFMLPESPRWLYVHNRKEKAKAMLVKYHGNGNDSSPWVSLQLREYEECLNMDGADKRWWDYRVLFRRGNFYRLSCNLIVSAFGQLAGNAVLSYFLGSVL
;
A
#
# COMPACT_ATOMS: atom_id res chain seq x y z
N SER A 1 5.88 0.05 17.76
CA SER A 1 5.95 0.81 16.49
C SER A 1 7.12 1.79 16.41
N PHE A 2 8.24 1.57 17.13
CA PHE A 2 9.29 2.60 17.29
C PHE A 2 10.51 2.44 16.35
N MET A 3 10.62 1.34 15.60
CA MET A 3 11.83 1.00 14.83
C MET A 3 11.64 0.96 13.30
N LEU A 4 10.40 1.02 12.79
CA LEU A 4 10.17 1.03 11.35
C LEU A 4 9.99 2.47 10.85
N PRO A 5 10.73 2.88 9.81
CA PRO A 5 10.51 4.17 9.18
C PRO A 5 9.12 4.20 8.52
N GLU A 6 8.48 5.36 8.58
CA GLU A 6 7.23 5.58 7.84
C GLU A 6 7.45 5.43 6.33
N SER A 7 6.41 5.01 5.62
CA SER A 7 6.53 4.78 4.18
C SER A 7 6.81 6.10 3.43
N PRO A 8 7.72 6.10 2.44
CA PRO A 8 8.10 7.32 1.72
C PRO A 8 6.94 7.91 0.92
N ARG A 9 6.04 7.06 0.42
CA ARG A 9 4.80 7.47 -0.24
C ARG A 9 3.84 8.20 0.71
N TRP A 10 3.64 7.69 1.91
CA TRP A 10 2.78 8.35 2.91
C TRP A 10 3.33 9.72 3.31
N LEU A 11 4.65 9.81 3.53
CA LEU A 11 5.33 11.08 3.81
C LEU A 11 5.15 12.09 2.68
N TYR A 12 5.18 11.63 1.43
CA TYR A 12 4.97 12.47 0.25
C TYR A 12 3.54 13.06 0.19
N VAL A 13 2.50 12.24 0.43
CA VAL A 13 1.08 12.69 0.47
C VAL A 13 0.83 13.69 1.59
N HIS A 14 1.49 13.53 2.74
CA HIS A 14 1.34 14.40 3.91
C HIS A 14 2.23 15.66 3.84
N ASN A 15 2.61 16.10 2.64
CA ASN A 15 3.46 17.27 2.39
C ASN A 15 4.86 17.22 3.06
N ARG A 16 5.35 16.05 3.50
CA ARG A 16 6.70 15.88 4.08
C ARG A 16 7.69 15.38 3.03
N LYS A 17 7.81 16.09 1.90
CA LYS A 17 8.62 15.69 0.74
C LYS A 17 10.10 15.50 1.07
N GLU A 18 10.68 16.37 1.90
CA GLU A 18 12.09 16.26 2.31
C GLU A 18 12.38 14.98 3.10
N LYS A 19 11.46 14.60 4.01
CA LYS A 19 11.59 13.34 4.77
C LYS A 19 11.40 12.12 3.87
N ALA A 20 10.52 12.20 2.88
CA ALA A 20 10.36 11.16 1.88
C ALA A 20 11.65 10.98 1.05
N LYS A 21 12.27 12.09 0.60
CA LYS A 21 13.56 12.06 -0.11
C LYS A 21 14.65 11.44 0.75
N ALA A 22 14.82 11.89 2.00
CA ALA A 22 15.83 11.35 2.91
C ALA A 22 15.68 9.84 3.14
N MET A 23 14.43 9.35 3.23
CA MET A 23 14.13 7.92 3.34
C MET A 23 14.51 7.16 2.06
N LEU A 24 14.16 7.68 0.89
CA LEU A 24 14.55 7.10 -0.40
C LEU A 24 16.07 7.11 -0.60
N VAL A 25 16.78 8.17 -0.23
CA VAL A 25 18.25 8.23 -0.32
C VAL A 25 18.90 7.17 0.56
N LYS A 26 18.38 6.98 1.78
CA LYS A 26 18.91 5.99 2.72
C LYS A 26 18.71 4.54 2.23
N TYR A 27 17.52 4.21 1.72
CA TYR A 27 17.18 2.82 1.38
C TYR A 27 17.34 2.45 -0.10
N HIS A 28 17.16 3.41 -1.01
CA HIS A 28 17.24 3.20 -2.47
C HIS A 28 18.44 3.92 -3.11
N GLY A 29 18.92 5.03 -2.52
CA GLY A 29 20.05 5.81 -3.02
C GLY A 29 21.43 5.37 -2.54
N ASN A 30 21.50 4.36 -1.64
CA ASN A 30 22.73 3.94 -0.96
C ASN A 30 23.51 5.11 -0.33
N GLY A 31 22.80 6.13 0.18
CA GLY A 31 23.39 7.36 0.75
C GLY A 31 23.74 8.46 -0.25
N ASN A 32 23.50 8.27 -1.56
CA ASN A 32 23.71 9.30 -2.57
C ASN A 32 22.42 10.08 -2.87
N ASP A 33 22.40 11.36 -2.52
CA ASP A 33 21.26 12.27 -2.74
C ASP A 33 21.02 12.57 -4.23
N SER A 34 22.07 12.43 -5.05
CA SER A 34 22.05 12.68 -6.50
C SER A 34 21.84 11.40 -7.32
N SER A 35 21.43 10.30 -6.67
CA SER A 35 21.17 9.05 -7.37
C SER A 35 20.02 9.22 -8.37
N PRO A 36 20.20 8.86 -9.65
CA PRO A 36 19.14 8.92 -10.66
C PRO A 36 17.86 8.17 -10.27
N TRP A 37 18.01 7.10 -9.47
CA TRP A 37 16.91 6.29 -8.95
C TRP A 37 16.00 7.07 -7.99
N VAL A 38 16.59 7.87 -7.10
CA VAL A 38 15.83 8.65 -6.12
C VAL A 38 15.05 9.76 -6.83
N SER A 39 15.68 10.45 -7.79
CA SER A 39 15.01 11.47 -8.60
C SER A 39 13.90 10.89 -9.46
N LEU A 40 14.10 9.71 -10.06
CA LEU A 40 13.09 9.02 -10.85
C LEU A 40 11.86 8.72 -9.98
N GLN A 41 12.08 8.14 -8.81
CA GLN A 41 10.99 7.70 -7.95
C GLN A 41 10.22 8.86 -7.32
N LEU A 42 10.89 9.99 -7.02
CA LEU A 42 10.21 11.22 -6.63
C LEU A 42 9.35 11.78 -7.76
N ARG A 43 9.81 11.70 -9.01
CA ARG A 43 9.03 12.14 -10.17
C ARG A 43 7.81 11.24 -10.41
N GLU A 44 7.98 9.93 -10.27
CA GLU A 44 6.84 9.00 -10.29
C GLU A 44 5.82 9.33 -9.21
N TYR A 45 6.27 9.75 -8.03
CA TYR A 45 5.35 10.17 -6.97
C TYR A 45 4.57 11.43 -7.35
N GLU A 46 5.21 12.39 -8.02
CA GLU A 46 4.54 13.59 -8.54
C GLU A 46 3.52 13.28 -9.61
N GLU A 47 3.83 12.34 -10.51
CA GLU A 47 2.97 12.00 -11.64
C GLU A 47 1.81 11.07 -11.23
N CYS A 48 2.06 10.11 -10.33
CA CYS A 48 1.12 9.04 -10.01
C CYS A 48 0.34 9.26 -8.71
N LEU A 49 0.86 10.00 -7.73
CA LEU A 49 0.08 10.30 -6.53
C LEU A 49 -0.83 11.50 -6.80
N ASN A 50 -2.09 11.20 -7.07
CA ASN A 50 -3.16 12.19 -7.01
C ASN A 50 -3.24 12.77 -5.59
N MET A 51 -2.71 13.97 -5.40
CA MET A 51 -2.78 14.67 -4.12
C MET A 51 -4.22 15.00 -3.69
N ASP A 52 -5.22 14.86 -4.58
CA ASP A 52 -6.65 15.07 -4.34
C ASP A 52 -7.51 13.80 -4.50
N GLY A 53 -6.91 12.61 -4.41
CA GLY A 53 -7.65 11.36 -4.42
C GLY A 53 -8.69 11.25 -3.30
N ALA A 54 -9.72 10.42 -3.53
CA ALA A 54 -10.74 10.06 -2.54
C ALA A 54 -10.17 9.45 -1.24
N ASP A 55 -8.89 9.09 -1.24
CA ASP A 55 -8.08 8.66 -0.09
C ASP A 55 -8.09 9.65 1.08
N LYS A 56 -8.40 10.94 0.85
CA LYS A 56 -8.53 11.94 1.94
C LYS A 56 -9.78 11.74 2.80
N ARG A 57 -10.83 11.10 2.28
CA ARG A 57 -12.05 10.80 3.04
C ARG A 57 -12.05 9.33 3.41
N TRP A 58 -11.66 9.04 4.65
CA TRP A 58 -11.60 7.67 5.19
C TRP A 58 -12.92 6.88 5.05
N TRP A 59 -14.05 7.56 4.88
CA TRP A 59 -15.37 6.96 4.74
C TRP A 59 -15.90 6.84 3.29
N ASP A 60 -15.20 7.37 2.28
CA ASP A 60 -15.72 7.42 0.90
C ASP A 60 -15.36 6.16 0.10
N TYR A 61 -16.12 5.09 0.35
CA TYR A 61 -15.99 3.82 -0.38
C TYR A 61 -16.65 3.83 -1.76
N ARG A 62 -17.32 4.91 -2.18
CA ARG A 62 -18.04 4.96 -3.47
C ARG A 62 -17.09 4.77 -4.65
N VAL A 63 -15.84 5.17 -4.50
CA VAL A 63 -14.79 5.02 -5.50
C VAL A 63 -14.44 3.55 -5.78
N LEU A 64 -14.64 2.66 -4.82
CA LEU A 64 -14.42 1.22 -5.02
C LEU A 64 -15.43 0.60 -6.00
N PHE A 65 -16.66 1.11 -6.02
CA PHE A 65 -17.75 0.60 -6.86
C PHE A 65 -17.84 1.26 -8.24
N ARG A 66 -16.91 2.16 -8.59
CA ARG A 66 -16.84 2.76 -9.93
C ARG A 66 -16.49 1.68 -10.97
N ARG A 67 -17.07 1.72 -12.17
CA ARG A 67 -16.93 0.68 -13.22
C ARG A 67 -15.48 0.21 -13.47
N GLY A 68 -14.49 1.10 -13.43
CA GLY A 68 -13.08 0.73 -13.61
C GLY A 68 -12.42 0.02 -12.42
N ASN A 69 -12.89 0.30 -11.20
CA ASN A 69 -12.35 -0.28 -9.96
C ASN A 69 -13.09 -1.55 -9.53
N PHE A 70 -14.35 -1.70 -9.93
CA PHE A 70 -15.19 -2.83 -9.53
C PHE A 70 -14.63 -4.19 -9.99
N TYR A 71 -14.05 -4.26 -11.19
CA TYR A 71 -13.39 -5.48 -11.68
C TYR A 71 -12.19 -5.88 -10.81
N ARG A 72 -11.36 -4.90 -10.42
CA ARG A 72 -10.23 -5.15 -9.51
C ARG A 72 -10.71 -5.59 -8.14
N LEU A 73 -11.78 -4.97 -7.65
CA LEU A 73 -12.39 -5.32 -6.36
C LEU A 73 -12.95 -6.75 -6.39
N SER A 74 -13.67 -7.14 -7.43
CA SER A 74 -14.25 -8.49 -7.54
C SER A 74 -13.18 -9.57 -7.59
N CYS A 75 -12.07 -9.36 -8.31
CA CYS A 75 -10.94 -10.28 -8.30
C CYS A 75 -10.38 -10.48 -6.88
N ASN A 76 -10.17 -9.39 -6.12
CA ASN A 76 -9.68 -9.49 -4.74
C ASN A 76 -10.66 -10.23 -3.81
N LEU A 77 -11.96 -9.98 -3.97
CA LEU A 77 -13.00 -10.67 -3.19
C LEU A 77 -13.03 -12.17 -3.50
N ILE A 78 -12.97 -12.54 -4.77
CA ILE A 78 -12.95 -13.93 -5.21
C ILE A 78 -11.70 -14.64 -4.65
N VAL A 79 -10.51 -14.08 -4.84
CA VAL A 79 -9.26 -14.68 -4.32
C VAL A 79 -9.32 -14.87 -2.80
N SER A 80 -9.82 -13.87 -2.07
CA SER A 80 -9.95 -13.95 -0.61
C SER A 80 -10.99 -15.00 -0.18
N ALA A 81 -12.13 -15.06 -0.86
CA ALA A 81 -13.19 -16.04 -0.58
C ALA A 81 -12.71 -17.47 -0.85
N PHE A 82 -12.07 -17.72 -1.98
CA PHE A 82 -11.49 -19.03 -2.29
C PHE A 82 -10.37 -19.41 -1.31
N GLY A 83 -9.55 -18.45 -0.86
CA GLY A 83 -8.53 -18.68 0.16
C GLY A 83 -9.09 -19.13 1.51
N GLN A 84 -10.27 -18.63 1.90
CA GLN A 84 -10.96 -19.05 3.13
C GLN A 84 -11.75 -20.35 2.94
N LEU A 85 -12.39 -20.53 1.78
CA LEU A 85 -13.16 -21.72 1.44
C LEU A 85 -12.28 -22.96 1.24
N ALA A 86 -10.97 -22.80 1.05
CA ALA A 86 -9.99 -23.88 1.08
C ALA A 86 -9.89 -24.60 2.45
N GLY A 87 -10.72 -24.24 3.43
CA GLY A 87 -10.92 -25.01 4.65
C GLY A 87 -9.90 -24.76 5.74
N ASN A 88 -8.99 -23.79 5.57
CA ASN A 88 -7.96 -23.45 6.57
C ASN A 88 -8.55 -23.10 7.94
N ALA A 89 -9.69 -22.42 7.98
CA ALA A 89 -10.38 -22.07 9.22
C ALA A 89 -11.02 -23.29 9.92
N VAL A 90 -11.62 -24.20 9.14
CA VAL A 90 -12.26 -25.41 9.64
C VAL A 90 -11.20 -26.41 10.14
N LEU A 91 -10.12 -26.59 9.37
CA LEU A 91 -9.00 -27.45 9.76
C LEU A 91 -8.34 -26.97 11.06
N SER A 92 -8.08 -25.67 11.19
CA SER A 92 -7.50 -25.09 12.41
C SER A 92 -8.42 -25.28 13.63
N TYR A 93 -9.74 -25.23 13.44
CA TYR A 93 -10.72 -25.43 14.51
C TYR A 93 -10.77 -26.89 15.00
N PHE A 94 -10.70 -27.86 14.10
CA PHE A 94 -10.76 -29.28 14.46
C PHE A 94 -9.41 -29.87 14.89
N LEU A 95 -8.27 -29.29 14.47
CA LEU A 95 -6.94 -29.73 14.90
C LEU A 95 -6.75 -29.64 16.42
N GLY A 96 -7.24 -28.58 17.07
CA GLY A 96 -7.14 -28.41 18.53
C GLY A 96 -8.08 -29.32 19.34
N SER A 97 -9.07 -29.95 18.70
CA SER A 97 -10.01 -30.85 19.36
C SER A 97 -9.66 -32.34 19.15
N VAL A 98 -8.71 -32.63 18.26
CA VAL A 98 -8.24 -34.00 17.94
C VAL A 98 -6.89 -34.30 18.61
N LEU A 99 -6.15 -33.27 19.07
CA LEU A 99 -4.96 -33.39 19.92
C LEU A 99 -5.36 -33.34 21.41
#